data_AF-A0A928MJE0-F1
#
_entry.id   AF-A0A928MJE0-F1
#
_cell.length_a   1.000
_cell.length_b   1.000
_cell.length_c   1.000
_cell.angle_alpha   90.00
_cell.angle_beta   90.00
_cell.angle_gamma   90.00
#
_symmetry.space_group_name_H-M   'P 1'
#
loop_
_entity.id
_entity.type
_entity.pdbx_description
1 polymer ?
#
loop_
_entity_poly.entity_id
_entity_poly.type
_entity_poly.pdbx_seq_one_letter_code
_entity_poly.pdbx_strand_id
1 'polypeptide(L)'
;MAQEELQDATEEVAKAVEEKNAAAAPVYNYPPIELLRLGSGGTVDGSEEMRLNSERLQATLDSFGVGATICDITRGPTVTRYDLELSSGVKLAKLTNLAGDLALSLGVSGVRIAPIPDKISTVGIEVPNKIVSTVFLRDIIDTDVFRSASSRITFALGKDIGGNAIVGNIAKLPHLLIAGTTGSGKSVCMNCLILSLLYKATPEEVRLIMIDPKMVELGIYNGIPHLYIPVVTDPKKAAGSLQWSVIEMLKRYRLFADAGVRDLAGYNAIRKKNGEQILPQVVIVIDELADLMMTAAKEVEESICRVAQMGRAAGMHLVIATQRPSADVITGLMKANIPSRIAFAVASAMESRIILDNTGAEKLVGKGDMLFAPLGQGKPRRVQGC
;
A
#
# COMPACT_ATOMS: atom_id res chain seq x y z
N MET A 1 9.40 -1.54 -35.89
CA MET A 1 9.62 -0.33 -35.07
C MET A 1 9.06 -0.47 -33.65
N ALA A 2 7.82 -0.09 -33.30
CA ALA A 2 7.40 -0.11 -31.87
C ALA A 2 7.43 -1.51 -31.19
N GLN A 3 7.00 -2.57 -31.89
CA GLN A 3 7.08 -3.94 -31.36
C GLN A 3 8.51 -4.50 -31.30
N GLU A 4 9.35 -4.08 -32.24
CA GLU A 4 10.75 -4.50 -32.34
C GLU A 4 11.57 -3.84 -31.23
N GLU A 5 11.38 -2.54 -30.99
CA GLU A 5 11.98 -1.82 -29.86
C GLU A 5 11.54 -2.39 -28.50
N LEU A 6 10.28 -2.80 -28.36
CA LEU A 6 9.79 -3.46 -27.14
C LEU A 6 10.46 -4.82 -26.94
N GLN A 7 10.64 -5.58 -28.02
CA GLN A 7 11.31 -6.87 -27.98
C GLN A 7 12.78 -6.69 -27.59
N ASP A 8 13.49 -5.76 -28.20
CA ASP A 8 14.88 -5.42 -27.86
C ASP A 8 15.02 -5.04 -26.38
N ALA A 9 14.13 -4.17 -25.88
CA ALA A 9 14.11 -3.77 -24.47
C ALA A 9 13.86 -4.97 -23.53
N THR A 10 12.98 -5.90 -23.94
CA THR A 10 12.68 -7.12 -23.18
C THR A 10 13.88 -8.06 -23.14
N GLU A 11 14.58 -8.23 -24.27
CA GLU A 11 15.78 -9.05 -24.40
C GLU A 11 16.95 -8.47 -23.59
N GLU A 12 17.12 -7.14 -23.59
CA GLU A 12 18.12 -6.46 -22.77
C GLU A 12 17.89 -6.73 -21.27
N VAL A 13 16.63 -6.64 -20.81
CA VAL A 13 16.25 -6.96 -19.42
C VAL A 13 16.51 -8.44 -19.12
N ALA A 14 16.15 -9.35 -20.03
CA ALA A 14 16.36 -10.78 -19.85
C ALA A 14 17.84 -11.11 -19.67
N LYS A 15 18.70 -10.56 -20.53
CA LYS A 15 20.15 -10.76 -20.46
C LYS A 15 20.72 -10.24 -19.14
N ALA A 16 20.35 -9.04 -18.73
CA ALA A 16 20.83 -8.47 -17.46
C ALA A 16 20.37 -9.29 -16.24
N VAL A 17 19.14 -9.83 -16.27
CA VAL A 17 18.64 -10.71 -15.20
C VAL A 17 19.41 -12.04 -15.18
N GLU A 18 19.71 -12.63 -16.33
CA GLU A 18 20.51 -13.86 -16.42
C GLU A 18 21.92 -13.67 -15.87
N GLU A 19 22.61 -12.59 -16.26
CA GLU A 19 23.92 -12.22 -15.71
C GLU A 19 23.86 -12.07 -14.18
N LYS A 20 22.80 -11.43 -13.67
CA LYS A 20 22.61 -11.22 -12.23
C LYS A 20 22.25 -12.49 -11.46
N ASN A 21 21.61 -13.47 -12.10
CA ASN A 21 21.33 -14.79 -11.52
C ASN A 21 22.57 -15.69 -11.56
N ALA A 22 23.43 -15.56 -12.56
CA ALA A 22 24.67 -16.32 -12.68
C ALA A 22 25.76 -15.81 -11.71
N ALA A 23 25.73 -14.53 -11.35
CA ALA A 23 26.62 -13.98 -10.35
C ALA A 23 26.33 -14.57 -8.96
N ALA A 24 27.38 -15.02 -8.25
CA ALA A 24 27.25 -15.45 -6.86
C ALA A 24 26.66 -14.32 -6.00
N ALA A 25 25.59 -14.61 -5.27
CA ALA A 25 24.99 -13.62 -4.39
C ALA A 25 25.96 -13.33 -3.23
N PRO A 26 26.30 -12.05 -2.96
CA PRO A 26 27.11 -11.72 -1.79
C PRO A 26 26.34 -12.09 -0.52
N VAL A 27 27.05 -12.47 0.53
CA VAL A 27 26.45 -12.67 1.86
C VAL A 27 25.74 -11.39 2.27
N TYR A 28 24.42 -11.46 2.40
CA TYR A 28 23.61 -10.29 2.73
C TYR A 28 23.61 -10.06 4.24
N ASN A 29 24.28 -8.99 4.65
CA ASN A 29 24.21 -8.51 6.02
C ASN A 29 23.00 -7.61 6.16
N TYR A 30 22.01 -8.06 6.94
CA TYR A 30 20.83 -7.25 7.22
C TYR A 30 21.22 -5.91 7.87
N PRO A 31 20.56 -4.81 7.47
CA PRO A 31 20.84 -3.51 8.07
C PRO A 31 20.50 -3.51 9.57
N PRO A 32 21.34 -2.93 10.44
CA PRO A 32 21.05 -2.80 11.86
C PRO A 32 19.89 -1.84 12.11
N ILE A 33 19.03 -2.14 13.08
CA ILE A 33 17.78 -1.38 13.36
C ILE A 33 18.08 0.05 13.81
N GLU A 34 19.28 0.31 14.32
CA GLU A 34 19.78 1.61 14.77
C GLU A 34 19.91 2.63 13.63
N LEU A 35 19.94 2.17 12.37
CA LEU A 35 19.85 3.08 11.22
C LEU A 35 18.48 3.76 11.12
N LEU A 36 17.45 3.21 11.77
CA LEU A 36 16.12 3.81 11.85
C LEU A 36 15.95 4.56 13.17
N ARG A 37 15.41 5.78 13.07
CA ARG A 37 15.04 6.59 14.23
C ARG A 37 13.88 5.92 14.98
N LEU A 38 14.06 5.71 16.28
CA LEU A 38 13.00 5.26 17.18
C LEU A 38 12.05 6.42 17.48
N GLY A 39 10.74 6.17 17.43
CA GLY A 39 9.75 7.17 17.84
C GLY A 39 9.87 7.52 19.32
N SER A 40 9.50 8.74 19.67
CA SER A 40 9.56 9.23 21.06
C SER A 40 8.61 8.50 22.02
N GLY A 41 7.72 7.64 21.51
CA GLY A 41 6.78 6.82 22.30
C GLY A 41 5.73 7.61 23.09
N GLY A 42 5.84 8.94 23.17
CA GLY A 42 4.96 9.79 23.93
C GLY A 42 3.61 9.97 23.26
N THR A 43 2.54 9.53 23.93
CA THR A 43 1.20 10.01 23.65
C THR A 43 1.14 11.48 24.04
N VAL A 44 0.98 12.37 23.05
CA VAL A 44 0.68 13.79 23.32
C VAL A 44 -0.56 13.84 24.22
N ASP A 45 -0.61 14.66 25.26
CA ASP A 45 -1.86 14.85 26.02
C ASP A 45 -2.85 15.67 25.19
N GLY A 46 -4.09 15.23 25.14
CA GLY A 46 -5.18 15.85 24.37
C GLY A 46 -6.51 15.67 25.07
N SER A 47 -6.48 15.46 26.38
CA SER A 47 -7.66 15.26 27.21
C SER A 47 -8.63 16.44 27.11
N GLU A 48 -8.11 17.67 27.14
CA GLU A 48 -8.92 18.88 26.94
C GLU A 48 -9.48 19.01 25.52
N GLU A 49 -8.71 18.64 24.50
CA GLU A 49 -9.21 18.63 23.10
C GLU A 49 -10.37 17.65 22.95
N MET A 50 -10.23 16.45 23.50
CA MET A 50 -11.27 15.41 23.45
C MET A 50 -12.53 15.84 24.21
N ARG A 51 -12.38 16.46 25.39
CA ARG A 51 -13.51 16.96 26.19
C ARG A 51 -14.29 18.03 25.42
N LEU A 52 -13.60 19.06 24.94
CA LEU A 52 -14.22 20.16 24.20
C LEU A 52 -14.88 19.70 22.90
N ASN A 53 -14.23 18.79 22.16
CA ASN A 53 -14.80 18.24 20.94
C ASN A 53 -16.03 17.36 21.23
N SER A 54 -16.04 16.61 22.33
CA SER A 54 -17.20 15.80 22.73
C SER A 54 -18.41 16.68 23.06
N GLU A 55 -18.20 17.76 23.83
CA GLU A 55 -19.25 18.72 24.17
C GLU A 55 -19.84 19.38 22.92
N ARG A 56 -18.97 19.86 22.02
CA ARG A 56 -19.37 20.47 20.74
C ARG A 56 -20.09 19.48 19.84
N LEU A 57 -19.58 18.26 19.73
CA LEU A 57 -20.16 17.22 18.89
C LEU A 57 -21.57 16.86 19.36
N GLN A 58 -21.74 16.61 20.66
CA GLN A 58 -23.05 16.31 21.24
C GLN A 58 -24.02 17.47 21.06
N ALA A 59 -23.63 18.70 21.41
CA ALA A 59 -24.48 19.89 21.26
C ALA A 59 -24.89 20.14 19.80
N THR A 60 -24.01 19.84 18.84
CA THR A 60 -24.32 19.96 17.41
C THR A 60 -25.30 18.88 16.97
N LEU A 61 -25.12 17.63 17.40
CA LEU A 61 -26.06 16.55 17.07
C LEU A 61 -27.46 16.83 17.61
N ASP A 62 -27.54 17.33 18.84
CA ASP A 62 -28.81 17.70 19.48
C ASP A 62 -29.50 18.84 18.73
N SER A 63 -28.75 19.87 18.30
CA SER A 63 -29.32 21.02 17.57
C SER A 63 -29.86 20.64 16.19
N PHE A 64 -29.26 19.67 15.52
CA PHE A 64 -29.76 19.10 14.25
C PHE A 64 -30.78 17.96 14.45
N GLY A 65 -31.17 17.67 15.70
CA GLY A 65 -32.16 16.66 16.05
C GLY A 65 -31.72 15.24 15.66
N VAL A 66 -30.44 14.93 15.79
CA VAL A 66 -29.90 13.59 15.55
C VAL A 66 -29.72 12.88 16.87
N GLY A 67 -30.61 11.92 17.16
CA GLY A 67 -30.50 11.08 18.36
C GLY A 67 -29.28 10.17 18.28
N ALA A 68 -28.17 10.59 18.89
CA ALA A 68 -26.95 9.83 19.01
C ALA A 68 -26.23 10.18 20.31
N THR A 69 -25.52 9.22 20.89
CA THR A 69 -24.78 9.42 22.14
C THR A 69 -23.36 8.92 21.97
N ILE A 70 -22.38 9.72 22.42
CA ILE A 70 -20.97 9.32 22.41
C ILE A 70 -20.76 8.28 23.53
N CYS A 71 -20.31 7.08 23.17
CA CYS A 71 -20.10 5.97 24.10
C CYS A 71 -18.62 5.65 24.37
N ASP A 72 -17.73 5.96 23.42
CA ASP A 72 -16.29 5.69 23.55
C ASP A 72 -15.49 6.73 22.74
N ILE A 73 -14.24 6.96 23.15
CA ILE A 73 -13.31 7.89 22.52
C ILE A 73 -11.96 7.22 22.38
N THR A 74 -11.52 6.99 21.14
CA THR A 74 -10.21 6.43 20.84
C THR A 74 -9.34 7.47 20.15
N ARG A 75 -8.28 7.92 20.83
CA ARG A 75 -7.30 8.84 20.23
C ARG A 75 -6.17 8.10 19.55
N GLY A 76 -6.05 8.30 18.25
CA GLY A 76 -4.95 7.82 17.43
C GLY A 76 -3.89 8.88 17.15
N PRO A 77 -2.86 8.54 16.34
CA PRO A 77 -1.74 9.43 16.04
C PRO A 77 -2.16 10.74 15.35
N THR A 78 -3.05 10.67 14.36
CA THR A 78 -3.48 11.81 13.54
C THR A 78 -4.94 12.21 13.73
N VAL A 79 -5.78 11.30 14.21
CA VAL A 79 -7.21 11.55 14.43
C VAL A 79 -7.67 10.96 15.75
N THR A 80 -8.74 11.54 16.29
CA THR A 80 -9.51 10.97 17.39
C THR A 80 -10.85 10.49 16.86
N ARG A 81 -11.19 9.23 17.15
CA ARG A 81 -12.49 8.65 16.82
C ARG A 81 -13.41 8.73 18.03
N TYR A 82 -14.56 9.35 17.82
CA TYR A 82 -15.69 9.35 18.75
C TYR A 82 -16.65 8.29 18.26
N ASP A 83 -16.93 7.30 19.09
CA ASP A 83 -17.87 6.22 18.77
C ASP A 83 -19.26 6.67 19.24
N LEU A 84 -20.22 6.71 18.31
CA LEU A 84 -21.58 7.15 18.57
C LEU A 84 -22.54 5.99 18.42
N GLU A 85 -23.34 5.74 19.44
CA GLU A 85 -24.49 4.85 19.36
C GLU A 85 -25.69 5.63 18.81
N LEU A 86 -26.25 5.15 17.69
CA LEU A 86 -27.43 5.76 17.07
C LEU A 86 -28.71 5.28 17.74
N SER A 87 -29.60 6.23 18.06
CA SER A 87 -30.96 5.92 18.51
C SER A 87 -31.75 5.16 17.44
N SER A 88 -32.71 4.33 17.88
CA SER A 88 -33.57 3.57 16.98
C SER A 88 -34.24 4.47 15.93
N GLY A 89 -34.20 4.05 14.67
CA GLY A 89 -34.78 4.79 13.54
C GLY A 89 -33.88 5.89 12.94
N VAL A 90 -32.75 6.24 13.56
CA VAL A 90 -31.80 7.20 13.00
C VAL A 90 -31.00 6.55 11.86
N LYS A 91 -31.17 7.06 10.65
CA LYS A 91 -30.43 6.59 9.47
C LYS A 91 -29.01 7.13 9.49
N LEU A 92 -28.02 6.30 9.17
CA LEU A 92 -26.62 6.71 8.95
C LEU A 92 -26.50 7.90 7.98
N ALA A 93 -27.34 7.92 6.93
CA ALA A 93 -27.38 9.01 5.95
C ALA A 93 -27.59 10.41 6.58
N LYS A 94 -28.36 10.49 7.67
CA LYS A 94 -28.60 11.75 8.38
C LYS A 94 -27.30 12.27 9.00
N LEU A 95 -26.49 11.37 9.58
CA LEU A 95 -25.20 11.69 10.17
C LEU A 95 -24.17 12.07 9.09
N THR A 96 -24.08 11.27 8.01
CA THR A 96 -23.12 11.51 6.93
C THR A 96 -23.36 12.83 6.21
N ASN A 97 -24.62 13.27 6.09
CA ASN A 97 -24.96 14.54 5.47
C ASN A 97 -24.57 15.76 6.32
N LEU A 98 -24.43 15.58 7.64
CA LEU A 98 -23.99 16.63 8.57
C LEU A 98 -22.46 16.76 8.66
N ALA A 99 -21.69 15.97 7.91
CA ALA A 99 -20.22 15.99 8.01
C ALA A 99 -19.61 17.39 7.83
N GLY A 100 -20.19 18.24 6.97
CA GLY A 100 -19.75 19.63 6.78
C GLY A 100 -20.02 20.50 8.00
N ASP A 101 -21.23 20.45 8.54
CA ASP A 101 -21.65 21.23 9.71
C ASP A 101 -20.90 20.80 10.98
N LEU A 102 -20.69 19.49 11.14
CA LEU A 102 -19.87 18.94 12.22
C LEU A 102 -18.42 19.43 12.13
N ALA A 103 -17.83 19.43 10.93
CA ALA A 103 -16.48 19.94 10.73
C ALA A 103 -16.39 21.44 11.08
N LEU A 104 -17.39 22.24 10.69
CA LEU A 104 -17.47 23.66 11.01
C LEU A 104 -17.56 23.90 12.52
N SER A 105 -18.44 23.18 13.22
CA SER A 105 -18.62 23.27 14.68
C SER A 105 -17.35 22.91 15.45
N LEU A 106 -16.64 21.89 14.98
CA LEU A 106 -15.38 21.43 15.56
C LEU A 106 -14.19 22.31 15.17
N GLY A 107 -14.31 23.13 14.14
CA GLY A 107 -13.23 23.98 13.62
C GLY A 107 -12.14 23.19 12.89
N VAL A 108 -12.52 22.12 12.17
CA VAL A 108 -11.60 21.25 11.42
C VAL A 108 -11.91 21.28 9.92
N SER A 109 -10.94 20.88 9.08
CA SER A 109 -11.10 20.85 7.62
C SER A 109 -12.14 19.84 7.14
N GLY A 110 -12.39 18.80 7.92
CA GLY A 110 -13.37 17.77 7.63
C GLY A 110 -13.41 16.71 8.72
N VAL A 111 -14.51 15.96 8.76
CA VAL A 111 -14.65 14.75 9.56
C VAL A 111 -14.92 13.56 8.65
N ARG A 112 -14.47 12.38 9.07
CA ARG A 112 -14.83 11.12 8.40
C ARG A 112 -15.83 10.37 9.27
N ILE A 113 -16.95 10.02 8.67
CA ILE A 113 -18.05 9.31 9.34
C ILE A 113 -18.12 7.92 8.74
N ALA A 114 -17.83 6.90 9.53
CA ALA A 114 -17.84 5.52 9.07
C ALA A 114 -18.42 4.59 10.14
N PRO A 115 -19.24 3.60 9.75
CA PRO A 115 -19.69 2.57 10.68
C PRO A 115 -18.49 1.76 11.20
N ILE A 116 -18.54 1.37 12.46
CA ILE A 116 -17.48 0.61 13.10
C ILE A 116 -17.75 -0.89 12.90
N PRO A 117 -16.83 -1.64 12.28
CA PRO A 117 -16.96 -3.09 12.18
C PRO A 117 -17.16 -3.71 13.58
N ASP A 118 -17.96 -4.78 13.64
CA ASP A 118 -18.18 -5.59 14.84
C ASP A 118 -18.87 -4.87 16.03
N LYS A 119 -19.30 -3.61 15.87
CA LYS A 119 -20.17 -2.91 16.83
C LYS A 119 -21.57 -2.67 16.26
N ILE A 120 -22.61 -2.98 17.04
CA ILE A 120 -24.01 -2.82 16.63
C ILE A 120 -24.38 -1.33 16.70
N SER A 121 -25.06 -0.82 15.67
CA SER A 121 -25.60 0.55 15.61
C SER A 121 -24.60 1.67 15.96
N THR A 122 -23.30 1.40 15.84
CA THR A 122 -22.25 2.32 16.24
C THR A 122 -21.56 2.92 15.01
N VAL A 123 -21.41 4.24 15.03
CA VAL A 123 -20.76 5.02 13.96
C VAL A 123 -19.60 5.79 14.56
N GLY A 124 -18.43 5.66 13.95
CA GLY A 124 -17.26 6.44 14.31
C GLY A 124 -17.26 7.76 13.58
N ILE A 125 -17.12 8.85 14.32
CA ILE A 125 -16.77 10.17 13.80
C ILE A 125 -15.29 10.39 14.08
N GLU A 126 -14.49 10.38 13.03
CA GLU A 126 -13.05 10.61 13.09
C GLU A 126 -12.75 12.09 12.85
N VAL A 127 -12.20 12.75 13.86
CA VAL A 127 -11.87 14.17 13.89
C VAL A 127 -10.35 14.33 13.87
N PRO A 128 -9.77 15.17 12.99
CA PRO A 128 -8.34 15.47 12.99
C PRO A 128 -7.86 16.04 14.32
N ASN A 129 -6.71 15.53 14.80
CA ASN A 129 -6.06 16.07 16.00
C ASN A 129 -5.38 17.40 15.67
N LYS A 130 -5.41 18.36 16.60
CA LYS A 130 -4.61 19.60 16.48
C LYS A 130 -3.11 19.33 16.51
N ILE A 131 -2.69 18.41 17.37
CA ILE A 131 -1.30 17.97 17.49
C ILE A 131 -1.24 16.50 17.08
N VAL A 132 -0.55 16.24 15.97
CA VAL A 132 -0.37 14.90 15.43
C VAL A 132 0.93 14.29 15.92
N SER A 133 0.94 12.97 16.08
CA SER A 133 2.14 12.19 16.40
C SER A 133 2.68 11.52 15.14
N THR A 134 3.98 11.70 14.87
CA THR A 134 4.66 10.98 13.79
C THR A 134 4.78 9.51 14.15
N VAL A 135 4.37 8.63 13.24
CA VAL A 135 4.66 7.20 13.33
C VAL A 135 5.98 6.99 12.59
N PHE A 136 6.95 6.32 13.22
CA PHE A 136 8.23 6.01 12.57
C PHE A 136 8.25 4.57 12.08
N LEU A 137 8.95 4.30 10.98
CA LEU A 137 9.13 2.94 10.46
C LEU A 137 9.66 1.94 11.52
N ARG A 138 10.59 2.38 12.38
CA ARG A 138 11.12 1.55 13.46
C ARG A 138 10.03 1.10 14.44
N ASP A 139 9.05 1.95 14.71
CA ASP A 139 7.93 1.63 15.61
C ASP A 139 7.10 0.44 15.11
N ILE A 140 7.25 0.05 13.84
CA ILE A 140 6.56 -1.08 13.23
C ILE A 140 7.52 -2.26 13.04
N ILE A 141 8.70 -2.03 12.47
CA ILE A 141 9.69 -3.09 12.17
C ILE A 141 10.23 -3.74 13.46
N ASP A 142 10.33 -2.99 14.55
CA ASP A 142 10.83 -3.48 15.86
C ASP A 142 9.76 -4.35 16.59
N THR A 143 8.52 -4.39 16.09
CA THR A 143 7.42 -5.15 16.72
C THR A 143 7.47 -6.64 16.41
N ASP A 144 6.94 -7.45 17.33
CA ASP A 144 6.79 -8.90 17.13
C ASP A 144 5.90 -9.23 15.93
N VAL A 145 4.87 -8.45 15.67
CA VAL A 145 3.96 -8.64 14.52
C VAL A 145 4.73 -8.58 13.20
N PHE A 146 5.71 -7.68 13.08
CA PHE A 146 6.57 -7.61 11.91
C PHE A 146 7.65 -8.70 11.92
N ARG A 147 8.37 -8.86 13.03
CA ARG A 147 9.51 -9.78 13.15
C ARG A 147 9.13 -11.25 12.98
N SER A 148 8.03 -11.66 13.60
CA SER A 148 7.55 -13.05 13.57
C SER A 148 6.82 -13.43 12.28
N ALA A 149 6.43 -12.45 11.45
CA ALA A 149 5.69 -12.74 10.23
C ALA A 149 6.56 -13.55 9.24
N SER A 150 6.05 -14.70 8.80
CA SER A 150 6.80 -15.68 8.00
C SER A 150 7.08 -15.27 6.55
N SER A 151 6.33 -14.32 6.00
CA SER A 151 6.50 -13.89 4.62
C SER A 151 7.69 -12.95 4.48
N ARG A 152 8.55 -13.22 3.48
CA ARG A 152 9.68 -12.36 3.11
C ARG A 152 9.27 -11.05 2.45
N ILE A 153 8.03 -10.99 1.96
CA ILE A 153 7.40 -9.79 1.39
C ILE A 153 6.34 -9.18 2.31
N THR A 154 6.54 -9.33 3.63
CA THR A 154 5.83 -8.54 4.64
C THR A 154 6.40 -7.12 4.69
N PHE A 155 5.52 -6.14 4.83
CA PHE A 155 5.91 -4.73 4.90
C PHE A 155 5.19 -3.97 6.01
N ALA A 156 5.88 -3.02 6.61
CA ALA A 156 5.31 -2.10 7.58
C ALA A 156 4.37 -1.11 6.87
N LEU A 157 3.16 -0.95 7.40
CA LEU A 157 2.21 0.05 6.91
C LEU A 157 2.23 1.30 7.80
N GLY A 158 2.14 1.11 9.12
CA GLY A 158 1.92 2.20 10.05
C GLY A 158 1.12 1.78 11.26
N LYS A 159 0.41 2.71 11.90
CA LYS A 159 -0.46 2.44 13.06
C LYS A 159 -1.93 2.69 12.73
N ASP A 160 -2.83 1.90 13.27
CA ASP A 160 -4.26 2.22 13.21
C ASP A 160 -4.63 3.34 14.19
N ILE A 161 -5.92 3.68 14.24
CA ILE A 161 -6.45 4.68 15.18
C ILE A 161 -6.24 4.26 16.64
N GLY A 162 -6.18 2.96 16.95
CA GLY A 162 -5.86 2.46 18.29
C GLY A 162 -4.36 2.48 18.62
N GLY A 163 -3.50 2.91 17.70
CA GLY A 163 -2.04 2.88 17.87
C GLY A 163 -1.40 1.52 17.62
N ASN A 164 -2.16 0.52 17.19
CA ASN A 164 -1.68 -0.83 16.91
C ASN A 164 -0.87 -0.85 15.61
N ALA A 165 0.27 -1.53 15.63
CA ALA A 165 1.11 -1.72 14.44
C ALA A 165 0.38 -2.53 13.35
N ILE A 166 0.35 -1.98 12.15
CA ILE A 166 -0.26 -2.57 10.96
C ILE A 166 0.84 -2.96 9.99
N VAL A 167 0.82 -4.24 9.60
CA VAL A 167 1.72 -4.81 8.60
C VAL A 167 0.91 -5.38 7.44
N GLY A 168 1.40 -5.20 6.22
CA GLY A 168 0.90 -5.83 5.02
C GLY A 168 1.72 -7.07 4.64
N ASN A 169 1.17 -7.91 3.76
CA ASN A 169 1.89 -9.02 3.16
C ASN A 169 1.55 -9.10 1.68
N ILE A 170 2.50 -8.76 0.81
CA ILE A 170 2.29 -8.70 -0.64
C ILE A 170 1.89 -10.09 -1.18
N ALA A 171 2.34 -11.20 -0.60
CA ALA A 171 1.93 -12.55 -1.03
C ALA A 171 0.42 -12.81 -0.85
N LYS A 172 -0.19 -12.19 0.17
CA LYS A 172 -1.63 -12.28 0.47
C LYS A 172 -2.43 -11.17 -0.24
N LEU A 173 -1.74 -10.12 -0.68
CA LEU A 173 -2.23 -8.97 -1.43
C LEU A 173 -1.55 -8.98 -2.80
N PRO A 174 -1.75 -10.03 -3.62
CA PRO A 174 -0.79 -10.47 -4.65
C PRO A 174 -0.28 -9.34 -5.55
N HIS A 175 -1.11 -8.33 -5.75
CA HIS A 175 -0.75 -7.05 -6.33
C HIS A 175 -1.37 -5.92 -5.49
N LEU A 176 -0.68 -4.79 -5.39
CA LEU A 176 -1.05 -3.63 -4.58
C LEU A 176 -1.08 -2.37 -5.44
N LEU A 177 -2.19 -1.63 -5.39
CA LEU A 177 -2.32 -0.29 -5.98
C LEU A 177 -2.24 0.77 -4.87
N ILE A 178 -1.38 1.76 -5.03
CA ILE A 178 -1.17 2.88 -4.11
C ILE A 178 -1.44 4.18 -4.85
N ALA A 179 -2.36 5.00 -4.37
CA ALA A 179 -2.69 6.25 -5.03
C ALA A 179 -2.98 7.39 -4.07
N GLY A 180 -2.70 8.61 -4.49
CA GLY A 180 -2.95 9.83 -3.72
C GLY A 180 -2.22 11.02 -4.31
N THR A 181 -2.61 12.23 -3.94
CA THR A 181 -2.02 13.45 -4.50
C THR A 181 -0.59 13.70 -4.01
N THR A 182 0.13 14.61 -4.66
CA THR A 182 1.48 15.02 -4.24
C THR A 182 1.46 15.51 -2.78
N GLY A 183 2.46 15.11 -1.99
CA GLY A 183 2.57 15.48 -0.57
C GLY A 183 1.64 14.71 0.38
N SER A 184 0.79 13.81 -0.13
CA SER A 184 -0.13 13.01 0.69
C SER A 184 0.56 11.92 1.53
N GLY A 185 1.76 11.48 1.13
CA GLY A 185 2.55 10.44 1.81
C GLY A 185 2.87 9.20 0.96
N LYS A 186 2.38 9.13 -0.30
CA LYS A 186 2.61 8.01 -1.23
C LYS A 186 4.07 7.56 -1.33
N SER A 187 4.98 8.48 -1.64
CA SER A 187 6.40 8.15 -1.84
C SER A 187 7.08 7.65 -0.56
N VAL A 188 6.74 8.25 0.60
CA VAL A 188 7.25 7.80 1.91
C VAL A 188 6.77 6.38 2.22
N CYS A 189 5.49 6.08 1.95
CA CYS A 189 4.94 4.73 2.10
C CYS A 189 5.64 3.70 1.20
N MET A 190 5.93 4.06 -0.05
CA MET A 190 6.66 3.19 -0.97
C MET A 190 8.08 2.92 -0.46
N ASN A 191 8.78 3.94 0.04
CA ASN A 191 10.08 3.78 0.68
C ASN A 191 10.00 2.88 1.93
N CYS A 192 8.98 3.05 2.78
CA CYS A 192 8.75 2.18 3.93
C CYS A 192 8.51 0.72 3.53
N LEU A 193 7.77 0.50 2.43
CA LEU A 193 7.56 -0.84 1.86
C LEU A 193 8.89 -1.44 1.42
N ILE A 194 9.69 -0.73 0.61
CA ILE A 194 10.98 -1.22 0.11
C ILE A 194 11.93 -1.51 1.26
N LEU A 195 12.09 -0.57 2.20
CA LEU A 195 12.93 -0.76 3.38
C LEU A 195 12.48 -1.98 4.19
N SER A 196 11.18 -2.19 4.35
CA SER A 196 10.68 -3.40 5.03
C SER A 196 11.15 -4.69 4.37
N LEU A 197 11.23 -4.73 3.03
CA LEU A 197 11.77 -5.88 2.31
C LEU A 197 13.27 -6.06 2.58
N LEU A 198 14.04 -4.97 2.57
CA LEU A 198 15.49 -5.01 2.83
C LEU A 198 15.82 -5.45 4.27
N TYR A 199 14.99 -5.09 5.25
CA TYR A 199 15.12 -5.56 6.63
C TYR A 199 14.70 -7.02 6.82
N LYS A 200 14.10 -7.68 5.82
CA LYS A 200 13.42 -8.97 6.01
C LYS A 200 13.84 -10.08 5.05
N ALA A 201 14.32 -9.74 3.86
CA ALA A 201 14.63 -10.68 2.79
C ALA A 201 16.05 -10.50 2.27
N THR A 202 16.72 -11.61 1.98
CA THR A 202 17.97 -11.60 1.20
C THR A 202 17.67 -11.47 -0.31
N PRO A 203 18.67 -11.11 -1.14
CA PRO A 203 18.54 -11.10 -2.60
C PRO A 203 18.22 -12.45 -3.23
N GLU A 204 18.49 -13.57 -2.53
CA GLU A 204 18.13 -14.91 -2.98
C GLU A 204 16.66 -15.25 -2.70
N GLU A 205 16.06 -14.59 -1.71
CA GLU A 205 14.66 -14.77 -1.35
C GLU A 205 13.74 -13.81 -2.11
N VAL A 206 14.18 -12.56 -2.30
CA VAL A 206 13.41 -11.50 -2.96
C VAL A 206 14.29 -10.70 -3.91
N ARG A 207 13.83 -10.51 -5.14
CA ARG A 207 14.41 -9.63 -6.15
C ARG A 207 13.47 -8.52 -6.53
N LEU A 208 14.03 -7.37 -6.89
CA LEU A 208 13.30 -6.14 -7.16
C LEU A 208 13.53 -5.69 -8.60
N ILE A 209 12.45 -5.23 -9.24
CA ILE A 209 12.50 -4.38 -10.43
C ILE A 209 11.83 -3.07 -10.03
N MET A 210 12.53 -1.96 -10.24
CA MET A 210 12.04 -0.64 -9.86
C MET A 210 11.93 0.22 -11.12
N ILE A 211 10.76 0.83 -11.30
CA ILE A 211 10.43 1.71 -12.42
C ILE A 211 10.11 3.09 -11.86
N ASP A 212 10.94 4.07 -12.19
CA ASP A 212 10.84 5.47 -11.77
C ASP A 212 11.07 6.39 -12.97
N PRO A 213 10.01 6.69 -13.76
CA PRO A 213 10.13 7.52 -14.95
C PRO A 213 10.50 8.98 -14.64
N LYS A 214 10.34 9.42 -13.39
CA LYS A 214 10.65 10.80 -12.97
C LYS A 214 12.08 10.95 -12.44
N MET A 215 12.77 9.85 -12.14
CA MET A 215 14.12 9.82 -11.56
C MET A 215 14.22 10.51 -10.18
N VAL A 216 13.12 10.64 -9.44
CA VAL A 216 13.09 11.39 -8.18
C VAL A 216 13.12 10.46 -6.96
N GLU A 217 12.41 9.33 -7.03
CA GLU A 217 12.00 8.60 -5.83
C GLU A 217 12.83 7.33 -5.63
N LEU A 218 13.05 6.54 -6.70
CA LEU A 218 13.65 5.21 -6.59
C LEU A 218 15.13 5.18 -6.98
N GLY A 219 15.65 6.25 -7.61
CA GLY A 219 17.05 6.30 -8.06
C GLY A 219 18.08 6.03 -6.95
N ILE A 220 17.76 6.37 -5.70
CA ILE A 220 18.58 6.12 -4.50
C ILE A 220 18.84 4.62 -4.24
N TYR A 221 17.99 3.72 -4.75
CA TYR A 221 18.16 2.29 -4.57
C TYR A 221 19.11 1.64 -5.59
N ASN A 222 19.63 2.39 -6.56
CA ASN A 222 20.62 1.84 -7.48
C ASN A 222 21.83 1.26 -6.74
N GLY A 223 22.22 0.04 -7.12
CA GLY A 223 23.36 -0.67 -6.54
C GLY A 223 23.02 -1.63 -5.40
N ILE A 224 21.80 -1.62 -4.85
CA ILE A 224 21.41 -2.65 -3.87
C ILE A 224 21.44 -4.05 -4.52
N PRO A 225 21.80 -5.11 -3.76
CA PRO A 225 21.96 -6.44 -4.33
C PRO A 225 20.63 -7.09 -4.77
N HIS A 226 19.50 -6.63 -4.25
CA HIS A 226 18.16 -7.12 -4.61
C HIS A 226 17.72 -6.71 -6.01
N LEU A 227 18.24 -5.62 -6.57
CA LEU A 227 17.85 -5.18 -7.91
C LEU A 227 18.33 -6.17 -8.96
N TYR A 228 17.42 -6.55 -9.86
CA TYR A 228 17.77 -7.30 -11.05
C TYR A 228 18.52 -6.45 -12.07
N ILE A 229 17.96 -5.27 -12.32
CA ILE A 229 18.46 -4.27 -13.25
C ILE A 229 18.53 -2.93 -12.53
N PRO A 230 19.35 -1.98 -13.01
CA PRO A 230 19.29 -0.60 -12.54
C PRO A 230 17.86 -0.05 -12.64
N VAL A 231 17.54 0.92 -11.78
CA VAL A 231 16.22 1.55 -11.75
C VAL A 231 15.87 2.05 -13.15
N VAL A 232 14.72 1.61 -13.64
CA VAL A 232 14.28 1.86 -15.01
C VAL A 232 13.60 3.21 -15.09
N THR A 233 14.16 4.11 -15.89
CA THR A 233 13.68 5.48 -16.05
C THR A 233 13.03 5.73 -17.40
N ASP A 234 13.39 4.94 -18.41
CA ASP A 234 12.81 5.05 -19.75
C ASP A 234 11.47 4.28 -19.81
N PRO A 235 10.36 4.91 -20.27
CA PRO A 235 9.05 4.26 -20.34
C PRO A 235 9.00 3.02 -21.26
N LYS A 236 9.79 2.98 -22.35
CA LYS A 236 9.83 1.81 -23.24
C LYS A 236 10.56 0.65 -22.58
N LYS A 237 11.69 0.93 -21.92
CA LYS A 237 12.40 -0.07 -21.10
C LYS A 237 11.56 -0.56 -19.93
N ALA A 238 10.71 0.30 -19.36
CA ALA A 238 9.74 -0.10 -18.35
C ALA A 238 8.69 -1.07 -18.91
N ALA A 239 8.13 -0.80 -20.09
CA ALA A 239 7.25 -1.72 -20.79
C ALA A 239 7.96 -3.07 -21.08
N GLY A 240 9.21 -3.04 -21.53
CA GLY A 240 10.03 -4.26 -21.72
C GLY A 240 10.27 -5.03 -20.42
N SER A 241 10.45 -4.35 -19.29
CA SER A 241 10.62 -4.97 -17.97
C SER A 241 9.33 -5.66 -17.47
N LEU A 242 8.17 -5.06 -17.77
CA LEU A 242 6.87 -5.66 -17.49
C LEU A 242 6.60 -6.88 -18.39
N GLN A 243 6.94 -6.77 -19.67
CA GLN A 243 6.85 -7.89 -20.61
C GLN A 243 7.78 -9.05 -20.22
N TRP A 244 9.00 -8.74 -19.79
CA TRP A 244 9.92 -9.74 -19.22
C TRP A 244 9.28 -10.45 -18.01
N SER A 245 8.59 -9.71 -17.15
CA SER A 245 7.91 -10.28 -15.98
C SER A 245 6.83 -11.30 -16.38
N VAL A 246 6.13 -11.06 -17.49
CA VAL A 246 5.17 -12.02 -18.09
C VAL A 246 5.90 -13.27 -18.59
N ILE A 247 7.02 -13.12 -19.30
CA ILE A 247 7.80 -14.23 -19.84
C ILE A 247 8.36 -15.11 -18.72
N GLU A 248 8.99 -14.49 -17.71
CA GLU A 248 9.53 -15.20 -16.54
C GLU A 248 8.42 -15.92 -15.77
N MET A 249 7.26 -15.28 -15.59
CA MET A 249 6.09 -15.92 -14.98
C MET A 249 5.69 -17.19 -15.73
N LEU A 250 5.57 -17.14 -17.06
CA LEU A 250 5.20 -18.30 -17.87
C LEU A 250 6.28 -19.39 -17.86
N LYS A 251 7.56 -19.01 -17.84
CA LYS A 251 8.69 -19.93 -17.67
C LYS A 251 8.60 -20.68 -16.35
N ARG A 252 8.33 -19.98 -15.24
CA ARG A 252 8.12 -20.62 -13.92
C ARG A 252 6.97 -21.60 -13.91
N TYR A 253 5.84 -21.27 -14.55
CA TYR A 253 4.72 -22.22 -14.66
C TYR A 253 5.10 -23.51 -15.40
N ARG A 254 5.93 -23.44 -16.44
CA ARG A 254 6.44 -24.64 -17.12
C ARG A 254 7.31 -25.48 -16.18
N LEU A 255 8.25 -24.84 -15.47
CA LEU A 255 9.08 -25.52 -14.45
C LEU A 255 8.23 -26.19 -13.36
N PHE A 256 7.15 -25.54 -12.93
CA PHE A 256 6.25 -26.09 -11.91
C PHE A 256 5.50 -27.31 -12.44
N ALA A 257 5.00 -27.24 -13.68
CA ALA A 257 4.31 -28.35 -14.33
C ALA A 257 5.24 -29.56 -14.48
N ASP A 258 6.47 -29.34 -14.95
CA ASP A 258 7.48 -30.40 -15.14
C ASP A 258 7.87 -31.06 -13.81
N ALA A 259 7.91 -30.28 -12.72
CA ALA A 259 8.19 -30.78 -11.37
C ALA A 259 6.94 -31.29 -10.62
N GLY A 260 5.75 -31.24 -11.21
CA GLY A 260 4.50 -31.69 -10.58
C GLY A 260 4.02 -30.85 -9.39
N VAL A 261 4.38 -29.56 -9.34
CA VAL A 261 4.01 -28.62 -8.26
C VAL A 261 3.12 -27.49 -8.78
N ARG A 262 2.44 -26.80 -7.87
CA ARG A 262 1.44 -25.76 -8.22
C ARG A 262 1.95 -24.33 -8.11
N ASP A 263 3.03 -24.11 -7.36
CA ASP A 263 3.52 -22.78 -7.02
C ASP A 263 5.01 -22.75 -6.72
N LEU A 264 5.53 -21.53 -6.56
CA LEU A 264 6.92 -21.24 -6.24
C LEU A 264 7.37 -21.90 -4.93
N ALA A 265 6.48 -21.97 -3.92
CA ALA A 265 6.83 -22.55 -2.62
C ALA A 265 7.09 -24.05 -2.73
N GLY A 266 6.20 -24.78 -3.43
CA GLY A 266 6.36 -26.19 -3.74
C GLY A 266 7.61 -26.45 -4.58
N TYR A 267 7.87 -25.65 -5.60
CA TYR A 267 9.06 -25.77 -6.43
C TYR A 267 10.34 -25.55 -5.63
N ASN A 268 10.39 -24.48 -4.83
CA ASN A 268 11.55 -24.19 -3.98
C ASN A 268 11.78 -25.25 -2.90
N ALA A 269 10.73 -25.92 -2.41
CA ALA A 269 10.89 -27.03 -1.47
C ALA A 269 11.62 -28.22 -2.11
N ILE A 270 11.36 -28.51 -3.39
CA ILE A 270 12.08 -29.55 -4.15
C ILE A 270 13.54 -29.12 -4.35
N ARG A 271 13.79 -27.90 -4.83
CA ARG A 271 15.15 -27.39 -5.06
C ARG A 271 16.01 -27.42 -3.80
N LYS A 272 15.46 -26.99 -2.65
CA LYS A 272 16.16 -27.05 -1.36
C LYS A 272 16.55 -28.48 -0.97
N LYS A 273 15.68 -29.47 -1.21
CA LYS A 273 16.00 -30.89 -0.94
C LYS A 273 17.13 -31.40 -1.84
N ASN A 274 17.22 -30.90 -3.07
CA ASN A 274 18.26 -31.26 -4.02
C ASN A 274 19.57 -30.46 -3.83
N GLY A 275 19.62 -29.52 -2.88
CA GLY A 275 20.76 -28.62 -2.71
C GLY A 275 20.92 -27.59 -3.85
N GLU A 276 19.85 -27.36 -4.62
CA GLU A 276 19.83 -26.36 -5.68
C GLU A 276 19.42 -24.98 -5.15
N GLN A 277 19.89 -23.93 -5.82
CA GLN A 277 19.49 -22.57 -5.55
C GLN A 277 17.97 -22.41 -5.74
N ILE A 278 17.29 -21.71 -4.83
CA ILE A 278 15.86 -21.44 -4.97
C ILE A 278 15.57 -20.34 -5.99
N LEU A 279 14.33 -20.29 -6.49
CA LEU A 279 13.84 -19.15 -7.26
C LEU A 279 13.33 -18.05 -6.30
N PRO A 280 13.77 -16.79 -6.45
CA PRO A 280 13.32 -15.70 -5.59
C PRO A 280 11.88 -15.29 -5.92
N GLN A 281 11.19 -14.69 -4.94
CA GLN A 281 10.03 -13.86 -5.24
C GLN A 281 10.48 -12.58 -5.96
N VAL A 282 9.69 -12.09 -6.89
CA VAL A 282 9.99 -10.86 -7.64
C VAL A 282 8.92 -9.82 -7.33
N VAL A 283 9.34 -8.67 -6.81
CA VAL A 283 8.45 -7.52 -6.58
C VAL A 283 8.82 -6.44 -7.59
N ILE A 284 7.87 -6.13 -8.47
CA ILE A 284 7.97 -5.05 -9.45
C ILE A 284 7.29 -3.82 -8.86
N VAL A 285 8.06 -2.75 -8.63
CA VAL A 285 7.61 -1.49 -8.06
C VAL A 285 7.58 -0.43 -9.15
N ILE A 286 6.42 0.21 -9.34
CA ILE A 286 6.21 1.30 -10.29
C ILE A 286 5.85 2.54 -9.48
N ASP A 287 6.68 3.58 -9.51
CA ASP A 287 6.42 4.81 -8.75
C ASP A 287 5.25 5.64 -9.32
N GLU A 288 5.22 5.80 -10.66
CA GLU A 288 4.21 6.59 -11.34
C GLU A 288 3.72 5.85 -12.60
N LEU A 289 2.61 5.13 -12.44
CA LEU A 289 1.97 4.42 -13.56
C LEU A 289 1.56 5.37 -14.68
N ALA A 290 1.10 6.58 -14.32
CA ALA A 290 0.52 7.49 -15.29
C ALA A 290 1.50 7.89 -16.41
N ASP A 291 2.79 8.00 -16.11
CA ASP A 291 3.81 8.35 -17.09
C ASP A 291 4.04 7.20 -18.09
N LEU A 292 3.93 5.96 -17.63
CA LEU A 292 3.99 4.78 -18.51
C LEU A 292 2.76 4.70 -19.41
N MET A 293 1.57 4.97 -18.87
CA MET A 293 0.32 4.95 -19.62
C MET A 293 0.30 6.03 -20.72
N MET A 294 0.96 7.16 -20.52
CA MET A 294 1.05 8.20 -21.55
C MET A 294 1.91 7.81 -22.76
N THR A 295 2.82 6.85 -22.61
CA THR A 295 3.78 6.48 -23.67
C THR A 295 3.50 5.12 -24.27
N ALA A 296 3.10 4.13 -23.46
CA ALA A 296 2.92 2.73 -23.87
C ALA A 296 1.73 2.08 -23.14
N ALA A 297 0.58 2.76 -23.08
CA ALA A 297 -0.61 2.31 -22.33
C ALA A 297 -0.98 0.85 -22.63
N LYS A 298 -1.04 0.47 -23.91
CA LYS A 298 -1.53 -0.84 -24.31
C LYS A 298 -0.62 -1.96 -23.78
N GLU A 299 0.67 -1.86 -24.05
CA GLU A 299 1.68 -2.86 -23.66
C GLU A 299 1.80 -2.96 -22.13
N VAL A 300 1.75 -1.81 -21.45
CA VAL A 300 1.83 -1.72 -19.98
C VAL A 300 0.58 -2.32 -19.33
N GLU A 301 -0.62 -1.98 -19.81
CA GLU A 301 -1.88 -2.52 -19.27
C GLU A 301 -2.00 -4.03 -19.50
N GLU A 302 -1.67 -4.51 -20.70
CA GLU A 302 -1.68 -5.94 -21.03
C GLU A 302 -0.74 -6.73 -20.10
N SER A 303 0.49 -6.22 -19.89
CA SER A 303 1.47 -6.86 -19.01
C SER A 303 1.04 -6.84 -17.54
N ILE A 304 0.56 -5.69 -17.04
CA ILE A 304 0.05 -5.55 -15.68
C ILE A 304 -1.11 -6.52 -15.44
N CYS A 305 -2.09 -6.57 -16.34
CA CYS A 305 -3.24 -7.45 -16.18
C CYS A 305 -2.82 -8.92 -16.21
N ARG A 306 -1.90 -9.30 -17.10
CA ARG A 306 -1.42 -10.67 -17.23
C ARG A 306 -0.67 -11.13 -15.98
N VAL A 307 0.23 -10.30 -15.46
CA VAL A 307 0.91 -10.57 -14.18
C VAL A 307 -0.09 -10.55 -13.02
N ALA A 308 -1.07 -9.64 -13.02
CA ALA A 308 -2.05 -9.56 -11.93
C ALA A 308 -2.94 -10.80 -11.84
N GLN A 309 -3.26 -11.43 -12.98
CA GLN A 309 -4.08 -12.63 -13.06
C GLN A 309 -3.34 -13.90 -12.63
N MET A 310 -2.06 -14.01 -12.97
CA MET A 310 -1.32 -15.29 -12.88
C MET A 310 -0.05 -15.21 -12.02
N GLY A 311 0.36 -14.03 -11.55
CA GLY A 311 1.66 -13.80 -10.92
C GLY A 311 1.79 -14.43 -9.53
N ARG A 312 0.69 -14.51 -8.77
CA ARG A 312 0.70 -14.96 -7.37
C ARG A 312 1.41 -16.30 -7.15
N ALA A 313 1.06 -17.34 -7.92
CA ALA A 313 1.65 -18.66 -7.74
C ALA A 313 3.10 -18.73 -8.26
N ALA A 314 3.44 -17.92 -9.27
CA ALA A 314 4.80 -17.76 -9.78
C ALA A 314 5.71 -16.93 -8.86
N GLY A 315 5.14 -16.31 -7.81
CA GLY A 315 5.85 -15.39 -6.92
C GLY A 315 6.25 -14.08 -7.59
N MET A 316 5.45 -13.63 -8.55
CA MET A 316 5.58 -12.34 -9.22
C MET A 316 4.52 -11.38 -8.66
N HIS A 317 4.97 -10.24 -8.14
CA HIS A 317 4.13 -9.30 -7.40
C HIS A 317 4.27 -7.88 -7.95
N LEU A 318 3.15 -7.16 -8.00
CA LEU A 318 3.14 -5.76 -8.48
C LEU A 318 2.84 -4.83 -7.32
N VAL A 319 3.63 -3.77 -7.18
CA VAL A 319 3.35 -2.61 -6.33
C VAL A 319 3.30 -1.41 -7.26
N ILE A 320 2.09 -0.94 -7.55
CA ILE A 320 1.85 0.10 -8.54
C ILE A 320 1.42 1.36 -7.81
N ALA A 321 2.13 2.46 -8.05
CA ALA A 321 1.81 3.74 -7.48
C ALA A 321 1.44 4.76 -8.58
N THR A 322 0.57 5.71 -8.24
CA THR A 322 0.22 6.83 -9.11
C THR A 322 -0.20 8.06 -8.30
N GLN A 323 0.16 9.25 -8.79
CA GLN A 323 -0.34 10.51 -8.24
C GLN A 323 -1.56 11.04 -9.00
N ARG A 324 -1.92 10.39 -10.10
CA ARG A 324 -3.05 10.73 -10.97
C ARG A 324 -4.12 9.64 -10.86
N PRO A 325 -5.01 9.71 -9.86
CA PRO A 325 -6.08 8.73 -9.69
C PRO A 325 -7.25 9.00 -10.66
N SER A 326 -7.00 8.85 -11.95
CA SER A 326 -7.96 9.04 -13.04
C SER A 326 -8.30 7.70 -13.71
N ALA A 327 -9.44 7.63 -14.41
CA ALA A 327 -9.94 6.37 -15.00
C ALA A 327 -9.13 5.89 -16.22
N ASP A 328 -8.41 6.81 -16.88
CA ASP A 328 -7.46 6.53 -17.97
C ASP A 328 -6.12 5.97 -17.46
N VAL A 329 -5.76 6.25 -16.21
CA VAL A 329 -4.56 5.70 -15.56
C VAL A 329 -4.89 4.41 -14.80
N ILE A 330 -5.94 4.44 -13.99
CA ILE A 330 -6.42 3.30 -13.21
C ILE A 330 -7.65 2.73 -13.90
N THR A 331 -7.42 1.91 -14.92
CA THR A 331 -8.49 1.38 -15.77
C THR A 331 -9.35 0.35 -15.04
N GLY A 332 -10.54 0.08 -15.57
CA GLY A 332 -11.44 -0.96 -15.03
C GLY A 332 -10.79 -2.35 -15.02
N LEU A 333 -9.99 -2.67 -16.04
CA LEU A 333 -9.27 -3.95 -16.13
C LEU A 333 -8.23 -4.10 -15.02
N MET A 334 -7.45 -3.04 -14.75
CA MET A 334 -6.50 -3.04 -13.63
C MET A 334 -7.21 -3.21 -12.30
N LYS A 335 -8.32 -2.48 -12.07
CA LYS A 335 -9.09 -2.58 -10.83
C LYS A 335 -9.66 -3.98 -10.60
N ALA A 336 -10.09 -4.66 -11.66
CA ALA A 336 -10.62 -6.02 -11.57
C ALA A 336 -9.56 -7.06 -11.14
N ASN A 337 -8.28 -6.83 -11.49
CA ASN A 337 -7.19 -7.76 -11.20
C ASN A 337 -6.31 -7.35 -10.01
N ILE A 338 -6.39 -6.10 -9.55
CA ILE A 338 -5.62 -5.56 -8.41
C ILE A 338 -6.59 -5.10 -7.30
N PRO A 339 -7.11 -6.03 -6.50
CA PRO A 339 -8.15 -5.73 -5.51
C PRO A 339 -7.61 -5.12 -4.20
N SER A 340 -6.31 -5.24 -3.93
CA SER A 340 -5.70 -4.67 -2.71
C SER A 340 -5.23 -3.24 -2.97
N ARG A 341 -5.65 -2.30 -2.13
CA ARG A 341 -5.49 -0.87 -2.41
C ARG A 341 -5.09 -0.08 -1.18
N ILE A 342 -4.28 0.95 -1.39
CA ILE A 342 -3.97 2.00 -0.42
C ILE A 342 -4.31 3.33 -1.08
N ALA A 343 -5.24 4.07 -0.48
CA ALA A 343 -5.53 5.45 -0.87
C ALA A 343 -4.99 6.40 0.18
N PHE A 344 -4.09 7.28 -0.22
CA PHE A 344 -3.73 8.47 0.54
C PHE A 344 -4.74 9.59 0.25
N ALA A 345 -4.54 10.75 0.89
CA ALA A 345 -5.36 11.93 0.64
C ALA A 345 -5.46 12.25 -0.86
N VAL A 346 -6.70 12.54 -1.30
CA VAL A 346 -7.05 12.89 -2.68
C VAL A 346 -7.90 14.17 -2.69
N ALA A 347 -7.99 14.82 -3.85
CA ALA A 347 -8.68 16.10 -3.98
C ALA A 347 -10.20 15.96 -3.95
N SER A 348 -10.74 14.80 -4.36
CA SER A 348 -12.18 14.64 -4.48
C SER A 348 -12.70 13.24 -4.17
N ALA A 349 -13.99 13.16 -3.85
CA ALA A 349 -14.71 11.90 -3.69
C ALA A 349 -14.78 11.08 -4.99
N MET A 350 -14.58 11.72 -6.16
CA MET A 350 -14.49 11.01 -7.44
C MET A 350 -13.17 10.23 -7.52
N GLU A 351 -12.05 10.89 -7.20
CA GLU A 351 -10.73 10.26 -7.12
C GLU A 351 -10.69 9.13 -6.08
N SER A 352 -11.32 9.34 -4.92
CA SER A 352 -11.46 8.28 -3.91
C SER A 352 -12.16 7.05 -4.48
N ARG A 353 -13.24 7.23 -5.25
CA ARG A 353 -13.97 6.11 -5.89
C ARG A 353 -13.17 5.44 -6.98
N ILE A 354 -12.34 6.17 -7.72
CA ILE A 354 -11.45 5.58 -8.73
C ILE A 354 -10.47 4.63 -8.06
N ILE A 355 -9.95 4.97 -6.87
CA ILE A 355 -9.02 4.12 -6.14
C ILE A 355 -9.78 3.01 -5.39
N LEU A 356 -10.66 3.35 -4.45
CA LEU A 356 -11.22 2.41 -3.45
C LEU A 356 -12.58 1.82 -3.81
N ASP A 357 -13.17 2.21 -4.95
CA ASP A 357 -14.59 1.99 -5.27
C ASP A 357 -15.55 2.58 -4.19
N ASN A 358 -15.02 3.45 -3.31
CA ASN A 358 -15.71 4.08 -2.18
C ASN A 358 -15.21 5.51 -1.97
N THR A 359 -16.01 6.33 -1.31
CA THR A 359 -15.59 7.66 -0.82
C THR A 359 -14.83 7.55 0.51
N GLY A 360 -14.14 8.62 0.90
CA GLY A 360 -13.53 8.79 2.21
C GLY A 360 -12.05 9.14 2.15
N ALA A 361 -11.34 8.86 1.05
CA ALA A 361 -9.94 9.25 0.93
C ALA A 361 -9.79 10.78 0.80
N GLU A 362 -10.80 11.49 0.29
CA GLU A 362 -10.87 12.95 0.26
C GLU A 362 -11.05 13.60 1.64
N LYS A 363 -11.24 12.79 2.69
CA LYS A 363 -11.35 13.22 4.10
C LYS A 363 -10.10 12.91 4.91
N LEU A 364 -9.05 12.37 4.27
CA LEU A 364 -7.77 12.12 4.92
C LEU A 364 -7.01 13.44 5.12
N VAL A 365 -6.19 13.48 6.17
CA VAL A 365 -5.46 14.69 6.59
C VAL A 365 -4.18 14.90 5.76
N GLY A 366 -3.76 13.88 5.00
CA GLY A 366 -2.47 13.84 4.29
C GLY A 366 -1.31 13.44 5.21
N LYS A 367 -0.07 13.70 4.80
CA LYS A 367 1.15 13.40 5.57
C LYS A 367 1.20 11.94 6.09
N GLY A 368 0.87 10.98 5.24
CA GLY A 368 0.90 9.56 5.57
C GLY A 368 -0.44 8.98 6.04
N ASP A 369 -1.47 9.79 6.29
CA ASP A 369 -2.82 9.30 6.59
C ASP A 369 -3.43 8.62 5.35
N MET A 370 -3.88 7.38 5.51
CA MET A 370 -4.35 6.53 4.42
C MET A 370 -5.52 5.63 4.78
N LEU A 371 -6.25 5.21 3.76
CA LEU A 371 -7.20 4.11 3.80
C LEU A 371 -6.58 2.88 3.15
N PHE A 372 -6.42 1.82 3.94
CA PHE A 372 -5.92 0.52 3.52
C PHE A 372 -7.08 -0.46 3.31
N ALA A 373 -7.22 -0.98 2.09
CA ALA A 373 -8.26 -1.90 1.67
C ALA A 373 -7.62 -3.19 1.10
N PRO A 374 -7.20 -4.13 1.96
CA PRO A 374 -6.66 -5.40 1.50
C PRO A 374 -7.74 -6.30 0.90
N LEU A 375 -7.35 -7.19 -0.02
CA LEU A 375 -8.24 -8.20 -0.61
C LEU A 375 -9.01 -8.97 0.47
N GLY A 376 -10.32 -9.10 0.27
CA GLY A 376 -11.22 -9.88 1.13
C GLY A 376 -11.69 -9.14 2.38
N GLN A 377 -11.19 -7.93 2.66
CA GLN A 377 -11.75 -7.07 3.71
C GLN A 377 -12.77 -6.12 3.10
N GLY A 378 -13.98 -6.10 3.67
CA GLY A 378 -15.11 -5.37 3.09
C GLY A 378 -14.93 -3.84 3.09
N LYS A 379 -14.53 -3.24 4.22
CA LYS A 379 -14.38 -1.78 4.36
C LYS A 379 -12.91 -1.39 4.55
N PRO A 380 -12.45 -0.31 3.90
CA PRO A 380 -11.10 0.20 4.13
C PRO A 380 -10.88 0.58 5.59
N ARG A 381 -9.72 0.17 6.14
CA ARG A 381 -9.25 0.54 7.47
C ARG A 381 -8.38 1.78 7.36
N ARG A 382 -8.60 2.76 8.24
CA ARG A 382 -7.72 3.93 8.34
C ARG A 382 -6.42 3.57 9.05
N VAL A 383 -5.30 3.98 8.48
CA VAL A 383 -3.95 3.74 9.00
C VAL A 383 -3.15 5.03 8.83
N GLN A 384 -2.41 5.41 9.87
CA GLN A 384 -1.37 6.43 9.79
C GLN A 384 -0.06 5.78 9.37
N GLY A 385 0.42 6.14 8.18
CA GLY A 385 1.69 5.68 7.62
C GLY A 385 2.89 5.99 8.52
N CYS A 386 3.85 5.07 8.53
CA CYS A 386 5.11 5.16 9.28
C CYS A 386 6.23 5.93 8.55
#